data_AF-A0A1Y2HV20-F1
#
_entry.id   AF-A0A1Y2HV20-F1
#
_cell.length_a   1.000
_cell.length_b   1.000
_cell.length_c   1.000
_cell.angle_alpha   90.00
_cell.angle_beta   90.00
_cell.angle_gamma   90.00
#
_symmetry.space_group_name_H-M   'P 1'
#
loop_
_entity.id
_entity.type
_entity.pdbx_description
1 polymer ?
#
loop_
_entity_poly.entity_id
_entity_poly.type
_entity_poly.pdbx_seq_one_letter_code
_entity_poly.pdbx_strand_id
1 'polypeptide(L)'
;RHGPSKINVGVGAYRDDNAKPWVLPVVKKAEQLVVNNAQLDHEYLPIEGLQSFTDGAAKLIYGATRLPSQRAALLASRPSRARVPFASAPTFSTGHASRLRAAPNGSIVVLHACARNPTGNHVPFFDCAYQGFASGDVDRDAHAVRYFATRMELLCAQSFAKNFGLYNERCGNLSVVASTPQVAGSVRSQMAKLQRAAISNPPAFGARVVSTVLNDAQLYKEWTDNLKEMSGRIQLMRTMLFDALQKLGTPGSWQHILDQIGMFSFTGLTPGQSRTMKEKFHVYMTENGRISMAGLTTKNIDYFAKSLDWVVRNVQ
;
A
#
# COMPACT_ATOMS: atom_id res chain seq x y z
N ARG A 1 -24.51 29.93 10.51
CA ARG A 1 -24.42 29.43 9.11
C ARG A 1 -23.07 28.73 8.91
N HIS A 2 -22.98 27.44 9.22
CA HIS A 2 -21.91 26.56 8.71
C HIS A 2 -22.61 25.26 8.32
N GLY A 3 -22.61 24.91 7.03
CA GLY A 3 -23.08 23.60 6.61
C GLY A 3 -22.27 22.49 7.31
N PRO A 4 -22.80 21.26 7.40
CA PRO A 4 -22.06 20.17 8.04
C PRO A 4 -20.70 19.99 7.35
N SER A 5 -19.63 20.07 8.15
CA SER A 5 -18.26 19.86 7.69
C SER A 5 -18.08 18.40 7.28
N LYS A 6 -18.27 18.11 5.99
CA LYS A 6 -18.11 16.76 5.42
C LYS A 6 -16.70 16.22 5.71
N ILE A 7 -16.61 15.01 6.25
CA ILE A 7 -15.34 14.31 6.49
C ILE A 7 -15.27 13.09 5.58
N ASN A 8 -14.19 12.93 4.82
CA ASN A 8 -13.96 11.74 4.01
C ASN A 8 -12.82 10.90 4.59
N VAL A 9 -13.19 9.77 5.17
CA VAL A 9 -12.27 8.75 5.70
C VAL A 9 -12.48 7.40 4.98
N GLY A 10 -13.11 7.38 3.80
CA GLY A 10 -13.34 6.13 3.06
C GLY A 10 -12.17 5.74 2.16
N VAL A 11 -11.61 6.72 1.46
CA VAL A 11 -10.56 6.50 0.45
C VAL A 11 -9.19 6.48 1.11
N GLY A 12 -8.40 5.45 0.79
CA GLY A 12 -6.99 5.32 1.18
C GLY A 12 -6.07 6.16 0.31
N ALA A 13 -6.24 7.48 0.36
CA ALA A 13 -5.35 8.43 -0.26
C ALA A 13 -4.88 9.42 0.81
N TYR A 14 -3.57 9.66 0.85
CA TYR A 14 -2.99 10.57 1.81
C TYR A 14 -3.49 12.01 1.61
N ARG A 15 -3.66 12.73 2.72
CA ARG A 15 -4.04 14.14 2.77
C ARG A 15 -3.14 14.86 3.78
N ASP A 16 -2.93 16.15 3.57
CA ASP A 16 -2.31 17.02 4.57
C ASP A 16 -3.28 17.35 5.72
N ASP A 17 -2.84 18.16 6.69
CA ASP A 17 -3.67 18.56 7.84
C ASP A 17 -4.80 19.56 7.47
N ASN A 18 -4.88 19.96 6.21
CA ASN A 18 -6.00 20.72 5.65
C ASN A 18 -6.96 19.84 4.83
N ALA A 19 -6.80 18.51 4.91
CA ALA A 19 -7.56 17.52 4.15
C ALA A 19 -7.41 17.68 2.62
N LYS A 20 -6.30 18.27 2.15
CA LYS A 20 -5.99 18.46 0.73
C LYS A 20 -5.05 17.37 0.21
N PRO A 21 -5.12 17.02 -1.09
CA PRO A 21 -4.12 16.15 -1.71
C PRO A 21 -2.71 16.68 -1.47
N TRP A 22 -1.81 15.82 -1.00
CA TRP A 22 -0.42 16.17 -0.79
C TRP A 22 0.43 15.45 -1.83
N VAL A 23 1.00 16.21 -2.75
CA VAL A 23 2.02 15.71 -3.68
C VAL A 23 3.36 15.87 -3.00
N LEU A 24 4.08 14.75 -2.84
CA LEU A 24 5.36 14.74 -2.16
C LEU A 24 6.32 15.75 -2.81
N PRO A 25 7.03 16.60 -2.03
CA PRO A 25 8.00 17.55 -2.56
C PRO A 25 9.03 16.90 -3.51
N VAL A 26 9.55 15.73 -3.15
CA VAL A 26 10.49 14.98 -3.99
C VAL A 26 9.89 14.56 -5.33
N VAL A 27 8.59 14.25 -5.37
CA VAL A 27 7.90 13.82 -6.59
C VAL A 27 7.73 14.99 -7.52
N LYS A 28 7.37 16.18 -7.00
CA LYS A 28 7.34 17.41 -7.81
C LYS A 28 8.71 17.72 -8.43
N LYS A 29 9.79 17.56 -7.65
CA LYS A 29 11.16 17.74 -8.15
C LYS A 29 11.48 16.72 -9.26
N ALA A 30 11.17 15.45 -9.04
CA ALA A 30 11.39 14.40 -10.03
C ALA A 30 10.56 14.61 -11.30
N GLU A 31 9.32 15.06 -11.19
CA GLU A 31 8.49 15.46 -12.34
C GLU A 31 9.15 16.59 -13.14
N GLN A 32 9.64 17.64 -12.48
CA GLN A 32 10.37 18.73 -13.15
C GLN A 32 11.64 18.22 -13.84
N LEU A 33 12.41 17.33 -13.21
CA LEU A 33 13.59 16.73 -13.82
C LEU A 33 13.24 15.90 -15.07
N VAL A 34 12.12 15.16 -15.02
CA VAL A 34 11.65 14.38 -16.17
C VAL A 34 11.19 15.30 -17.30
N VAL A 35 10.36 16.31 -17.00
CA VAL A 35 9.78 17.23 -18.01
C VAL A 35 10.86 18.13 -18.64
N ASN A 36 11.88 18.52 -17.89
CA ASN A 36 12.97 19.37 -18.39
C ASN A 36 14.10 18.59 -19.06
N ASN A 37 13.99 17.26 -19.17
CA ASN A 37 14.96 16.46 -19.90
C ASN A 37 14.76 16.65 -21.41
N ALA A 38 15.77 17.21 -22.09
CA ALA A 38 15.74 17.42 -23.54
C ALA A 38 15.57 16.14 -24.37
N GLN A 39 15.84 14.96 -23.78
CA GLN A 39 15.66 13.64 -24.38
C GLN A 39 14.31 13.00 -24.00
N LEU A 40 13.40 13.72 -23.36
CA LEU A 40 12.08 13.21 -23.04
C LEU A 40 11.27 13.00 -24.33
N ASP A 41 10.89 11.75 -24.58
CA ASP A 41 9.97 11.36 -25.65
C ASP A 41 8.64 10.83 -25.08
N HIS A 42 7.71 10.46 -25.97
CA HIS A 42 6.50 9.72 -25.65
C HIS A 42 6.44 8.37 -26.38
N GLU A 43 7.60 7.80 -26.69
CA GLU A 43 7.72 6.53 -27.39
C GLU A 43 7.26 5.37 -26.52
N TYR A 44 6.89 4.27 -27.18
CA TYR A 44 6.54 3.04 -26.47
C TYR A 44 7.73 2.49 -25.70
N LEU A 45 7.50 2.14 -24.43
CA LEU A 45 8.46 1.38 -23.65
C LEU A 45 8.62 -0.05 -24.20
N PRO A 46 9.73 -0.73 -23.87
CA PRO A 46 9.80 -2.18 -23.99
C PRO A 46 8.60 -2.86 -23.33
N ILE A 47 8.23 -4.05 -23.80
CA ILE A 47 7.07 -4.79 -23.25
C ILE A 47 7.23 -4.99 -21.75
N GLU A 48 8.45 -5.24 -21.26
CA GLU A 48 8.70 -5.39 -19.83
C GLU A 48 8.68 -4.07 -19.03
N GLY A 49 8.69 -2.94 -19.73
CA GLY A 49 8.72 -1.60 -19.19
C GLY A 49 10.12 -0.99 -19.10
N LEU A 50 10.24 0.07 -18.29
CA LEU A 50 11.47 0.81 -18.10
C LEU A 50 12.44 0.04 -17.18
N GLN A 51 13.59 -0.36 -17.69
CA GLN A 51 14.56 -1.19 -16.97
C GLN A 51 15.09 -0.53 -15.68
N SER A 52 15.46 0.76 -15.74
CA SER A 52 15.93 1.51 -14.57
C SER A 52 14.88 1.61 -13.45
N PHE A 53 13.59 1.55 -13.82
CA PHE A 53 12.50 1.47 -12.86
C PHE A 53 12.38 0.07 -12.26
N THR A 54 12.36 -0.99 -13.07
CA THR A 54 12.17 -2.36 -12.55
C THR A 54 13.34 -2.79 -11.66
N ASP A 55 14.56 -2.35 -11.97
CA ASP A 55 15.73 -2.59 -11.13
C ASP A 55 15.69 -1.81 -9.82
N GLY A 56 15.34 -0.52 -9.87
CA GLY A 56 15.16 0.31 -8.67
C GLY A 56 14.05 -0.22 -7.75
N ALA A 57 12.90 -0.58 -8.33
CA ALA A 57 11.77 -1.17 -7.61
C ALA A 57 12.16 -2.50 -6.93
N ALA A 58 12.91 -3.34 -7.63
CA ALA A 58 13.33 -4.61 -7.09
C ALA A 58 14.43 -4.47 -6.02
N LYS A 59 15.35 -3.52 -6.19
CA LYS A 59 16.32 -3.14 -5.14
C LYS A 59 15.61 -2.67 -3.87
N LEU A 60 14.54 -1.88 -4.01
CA LEU A 60 13.75 -1.39 -2.87
C LEU A 60 13.13 -2.54 -2.04
N ILE A 61 12.54 -3.54 -2.69
CA ILE A 61 11.87 -4.64 -1.95
C ILE A 61 12.84 -5.74 -1.51
N TYR A 62 13.79 -6.15 -2.35
CA TYR A 62 14.67 -7.29 -2.06
C TYR A 62 16.01 -6.89 -1.40
N GLY A 63 16.37 -5.61 -1.43
CA GLY A 63 17.68 -5.12 -1.01
C GLY A 63 18.75 -5.23 -2.12
N ALA A 64 19.90 -4.60 -1.90
CA ALA A 64 20.93 -4.38 -2.92
C ALA A 64 21.66 -5.64 -3.44
N THR A 65 21.68 -6.74 -2.67
CA THR A 65 22.70 -7.79 -2.87
C THR A 65 22.17 -9.19 -3.16
N ARG A 66 20.84 -9.40 -3.31
CA ARG A 66 20.34 -10.76 -3.06
C ARG A 66 19.83 -11.56 -4.26
N LEU A 67 19.20 -10.98 -5.29
CA LEU A 67 18.52 -11.80 -6.32
C LEU A 67 18.47 -11.22 -7.76
N PRO A 68 19.56 -10.75 -8.40
CA PRO A 68 19.45 -10.26 -9.78
C PRO A 68 19.18 -11.37 -10.82
N SER A 69 19.87 -12.50 -10.73
CA SER A 69 19.88 -13.54 -11.77
C SER A 69 18.68 -14.50 -11.73
N GLN A 70 17.99 -14.60 -10.59
CA GLN A 70 16.85 -15.49 -10.37
C GLN A 70 15.49 -14.74 -10.42
N ARG A 71 15.46 -13.55 -11.02
CA ARG A 71 14.30 -12.65 -10.97
C ARG A 71 13.73 -12.35 -12.34
N ALA A 72 12.41 -12.51 -12.47
CA ALA A 72 11.62 -11.89 -13.53
C ALA A 72 10.92 -10.65 -12.95
N ALA A 73 10.97 -9.51 -13.64
CA ALA A 73 10.30 -8.28 -13.19
C ALA A 73 9.68 -7.55 -14.37
N LEU A 74 8.55 -6.89 -14.14
CA LEU A 74 7.77 -6.24 -15.19
C LEU A 74 6.98 -5.06 -14.63
N LEU A 75 7.09 -3.90 -15.28
CA LEU A 75 6.31 -2.70 -14.93
C LEU A 75 4.82 -2.98 -15.21
N ALA A 76 3.98 -2.83 -14.19
CA ALA A 76 2.59 -3.23 -14.20
C ALA A 76 1.65 -2.14 -13.67
N SER A 77 0.54 -1.92 -14.38
CA SER A 77 -0.48 -0.94 -14.02
C SER A 77 -1.46 -1.48 -12.95
N ARG A 78 -1.04 -1.47 -11.68
CA ARG A 78 -1.70 -2.15 -10.52
C ARG A 78 -1.71 -3.68 -10.67
N PRO A 79 -0.74 -4.39 -10.05
CA PRO A 79 -0.86 -5.83 -9.88
C PRO A 79 -1.90 -6.26 -8.82
N SER A 80 -2.43 -5.33 -8.01
CA SER A 80 -3.19 -5.63 -6.77
C SER A 80 -4.57 -6.28 -6.96
N ARG A 81 -5.03 -6.51 -8.19
CA ARG A 81 -6.23 -7.33 -8.48
C ARG A 81 -6.08 -8.02 -9.83
N ALA A 82 -5.08 -8.89 -9.96
CA ALA A 82 -5.16 -9.93 -10.98
C ALA A 82 -6.49 -10.68 -10.79
N ARG A 83 -7.27 -10.86 -11.85
CA ARG A 83 -8.46 -11.72 -11.89
C ARG A 83 -8.04 -13.17 -11.70
N VAL A 84 -7.61 -13.53 -10.51
CA VAL A 84 -7.35 -14.89 -10.10
C VAL A 84 -8.14 -15.10 -8.81
N PRO A 85 -8.99 -16.13 -8.72
CA PRO A 85 -9.85 -16.33 -7.56
C PRO A 85 -8.98 -16.67 -6.35
N PHE A 86 -8.75 -15.70 -5.47
CA PHE A 86 -7.96 -15.92 -4.25
C PHE A 86 -8.70 -15.47 -3.01
N ALA A 87 -8.59 -16.29 -1.97
CA ALA A 87 -9.01 -15.97 -0.62
C ALA A 87 -8.07 -14.90 -0.05
N SER A 88 -8.56 -13.67 0.06
CA SER A 88 -7.93 -12.62 0.88
C SER A 88 -8.61 -12.65 2.25
N ALA A 89 -7.85 -12.96 3.30
CA ALA A 89 -8.34 -12.92 4.67
C ALA A 89 -7.74 -11.70 5.39
N PRO A 90 -8.56 -10.86 6.05
CA PRO A 90 -8.05 -9.76 6.87
C PRO A 90 -7.38 -10.35 8.12
N THR A 91 -6.09 -10.04 8.31
CA THR A 91 -5.29 -10.25 9.53
C THR A 91 -5.30 -11.67 10.13
N PHE A 92 -4.16 -12.35 10.01
CA PHE A 92 -3.90 -13.70 10.54
C PHE A 92 -4.07 -13.79 12.07
N SER A 93 -5.25 -14.22 12.54
CA SER A 93 -5.47 -14.83 13.86
C SER A 93 -4.99 -16.30 13.90
N THR A 94 -4.91 -16.90 15.09
CA THR A 94 -4.55 -18.32 15.33
C THR A 94 -5.31 -19.34 14.47
N GLY A 95 -6.53 -19.02 14.03
CA GLY A 95 -7.32 -19.85 13.12
C GLY A 95 -6.80 -19.92 11.67
N HIS A 96 -5.82 -19.09 11.29
CA HIS A 96 -5.29 -19.09 9.93
C HIS A 96 -4.10 -20.03 9.74
N ALA A 97 -3.32 -20.28 10.79
CA ALA A 97 -2.21 -21.25 10.72
C ALA A 97 -2.73 -22.68 10.48
N SER A 98 -3.88 -23.03 11.07
CA SER A 98 -4.56 -24.30 10.81
C SER A 98 -5.12 -24.37 9.38
N ARG A 99 -5.70 -23.28 8.87
CA ARG A 99 -6.18 -23.20 7.47
C ARG A 99 -5.05 -23.32 6.46
N LEU A 100 -3.90 -22.72 6.72
CA LEU A 100 -2.71 -22.88 5.87
C LEU A 100 -2.24 -24.33 5.84
N ARG A 101 -2.13 -24.98 7.00
CA ARG A 101 -1.75 -26.40 7.08
C ARG A 101 -2.74 -27.34 6.40
N ALA A 102 -4.02 -26.97 6.37
CA ALA A 102 -5.07 -27.72 5.70
C ALA A 102 -5.18 -27.42 4.19
N ALA A 103 -4.51 -26.38 3.69
CA ALA A 103 -4.57 -26.03 2.28
C ALA A 103 -3.81 -27.08 1.44
N PRO A 104 -4.30 -27.43 0.24
CA PRO A 104 -3.59 -28.33 -0.65
C PRO A 104 -2.17 -27.82 -0.96
N ASN A 105 -1.20 -28.74 -1.03
CA ASN A 105 0.14 -28.42 -1.50
C ASN A 105 0.08 -27.74 -2.88
N GLY A 106 0.93 -26.74 -3.10
CA GLY A 106 0.95 -25.91 -4.31
C GLY A 106 -0.06 -24.76 -4.31
N SER A 107 -0.89 -24.60 -3.26
CA SER A 107 -1.79 -23.44 -3.17
C SER A 107 -1.02 -22.11 -3.21
N ILE A 108 -1.60 -21.09 -3.85
CA ILE A 108 -1.10 -19.72 -3.81
C ILE A 108 -1.73 -18.99 -2.62
N VAL A 109 -0.88 -18.45 -1.75
CA VAL A 109 -1.31 -17.73 -0.56
C VAL A 109 -1.00 -16.25 -0.75
N VAL A 110 -2.04 -15.42 -0.83
CA VAL A 110 -1.88 -13.96 -0.91
C VAL A 110 -1.58 -13.41 0.47
N LEU A 111 -0.39 -12.86 0.63
CA LEU A 111 0.11 -12.25 1.86
C LEU A 111 0.23 -10.75 1.66
N HIS A 112 -0.15 -9.97 2.66
CA HIS A 112 0.27 -8.58 2.73
C HIS A 112 1.74 -8.53 3.16
N ALA A 113 2.57 -7.73 2.49
CA ALA A 113 4.02 -7.69 2.70
C ALA A 113 4.50 -7.51 4.15
N CYS A 114 3.66 -6.95 5.02
CA CYS A 114 3.94 -6.75 6.45
C CYS A 114 3.31 -7.80 7.39
N ALA A 115 2.88 -8.98 6.92
CA ALA A 115 2.23 -10.03 7.72
C ALA A 115 2.99 -11.37 7.80
N ARG A 116 2.72 -12.14 8.87
CA ARG A 116 3.51 -13.30 9.36
C ARG A 116 3.44 -14.58 8.50
N ASN A 117 4.45 -15.41 8.75
CA ASN A 117 4.88 -16.66 8.11
C ASN A 117 3.80 -17.75 7.93
N PRO A 118 3.47 -18.16 6.69
CA PRO A 118 2.91 -19.49 6.42
C PRO A 118 3.99 -20.58 6.36
N THR A 119 3.84 -21.62 7.19
CA THR A 119 4.56 -22.90 7.05
C THR A 119 3.79 -23.81 6.08
N GLY A 120 4.41 -24.26 4.97
CA GLY A 120 3.83 -25.23 4.03
C GLY A 120 4.47 -25.21 2.63
N ASN A 121 4.08 -26.17 1.76
CA ASN A 121 4.54 -26.27 0.37
C ASN A 121 3.68 -25.37 -0.56
N HIS A 122 3.64 -24.07 -0.28
CA HIS A 122 2.77 -23.08 -0.95
C HIS A 122 3.59 -22.03 -1.68
N VAL A 123 3.01 -21.36 -2.68
CA VAL A 123 3.65 -20.23 -3.37
C VAL A 123 3.16 -18.91 -2.76
N PRO A 124 4.01 -18.13 -2.08
CA PRO A 124 3.65 -16.84 -1.52
C PRO A 124 3.44 -15.81 -2.64
N PHE A 125 2.32 -15.10 -2.58
CA PHE A 125 2.07 -13.91 -3.39
C PHE A 125 1.99 -12.71 -2.47
N PHE A 126 3.00 -11.84 -2.48
CA PHE A 126 3.03 -10.63 -1.67
C PHE A 126 2.37 -9.45 -2.38
N ASP A 127 1.32 -8.88 -1.78
CA ASP A 127 0.78 -7.56 -2.13
C ASP A 127 1.48 -6.47 -1.29
N CYS A 128 2.32 -5.66 -1.95
CA CYS A 128 3.18 -4.65 -1.35
C CYS A 128 2.80 -3.24 -1.83
N ALA A 129 1.69 -2.72 -1.31
CA ALA A 129 1.17 -1.40 -1.67
C ALA A 129 1.48 -0.27 -0.67
N TYR A 130 2.02 -0.59 0.50
CA TYR A 130 2.19 0.34 1.63
C TYR A 130 3.61 0.33 2.23
N GLN A 131 4.63 -0.11 1.48
CA GLN A 131 6.00 -0.09 1.96
C GLN A 131 6.43 1.35 2.31
N GLY A 132 6.89 1.55 3.55
CA GLY A 132 7.22 2.84 4.15
C GLY A 132 6.07 3.48 4.95
N PHE A 133 4.82 3.03 4.80
CA PHE A 133 3.67 3.55 5.56
C PHE A 133 3.38 2.80 6.84
N ALA A 134 3.90 1.57 6.99
CA ALA A 134 3.64 0.77 8.17
C ALA A 134 4.52 1.23 9.34
N SER A 135 5.84 1.26 9.14
CA SER A 135 6.79 1.65 10.18
C SER A 135 7.49 3.00 9.96
N GLY A 136 7.32 3.64 8.80
CA GLY A 136 8.14 4.79 8.38
C GLY A 136 9.51 4.39 7.82
N ASP A 137 9.81 3.09 7.77
CA ASP A 137 11.06 2.53 7.28
C ASP A 137 10.79 1.48 6.19
N VAL A 138 11.33 1.72 4.99
CA VAL A 138 11.11 0.87 3.83
C VAL A 138 11.78 -0.50 3.93
N ASP A 139 12.89 -0.61 4.67
CA ASP A 139 13.61 -1.86 4.87
C ASP A 139 12.91 -2.75 5.90
N ARG A 140 12.45 -2.15 6.99
CA ARG A 140 11.63 -2.83 8.00
C ARG A 140 10.33 -3.35 7.40
N ASP A 141 9.66 -2.55 6.58
CA ASP A 141 8.41 -2.93 5.91
C ASP A 141 8.60 -4.03 4.85
N ALA A 142 9.83 -4.20 4.32
CA ALA A 142 10.18 -5.25 3.36
C ALA A 142 10.62 -6.58 4.00
N HIS A 143 10.73 -6.64 5.33
CA HIS A 143 11.36 -7.76 6.03
C HIS A 143 10.74 -9.11 5.67
N ALA A 144 9.41 -9.24 5.64
CA ALA A 144 8.78 -10.52 5.35
C ALA A 144 9.06 -10.98 3.92
N VAL A 145 8.98 -10.08 2.93
CA VAL A 145 9.31 -10.43 1.54
C VAL A 145 10.75 -10.90 1.43
N ARG A 146 11.70 -10.18 2.06
CA ARG A 146 13.13 -10.55 2.07
C ARG A 146 13.36 -11.89 2.77
N TYR A 147 12.67 -12.15 3.87
CA TYR A 147 12.77 -13.40 4.61
C TYR A 147 12.34 -14.59 3.74
N PHE A 148 11.20 -14.47 3.05
CA PHE A 148 10.67 -15.50 2.15
C PHE A 148 11.53 -15.70 0.91
N ALA A 149 12.00 -14.61 0.29
CA ALA A 149 12.80 -14.65 -0.93
C ALA A 149 14.12 -15.42 -0.78
N THR A 150 14.63 -15.56 0.45
CA THR A 150 15.85 -16.36 0.74
C THR A 150 15.59 -17.85 0.91
N ARG A 151 14.33 -18.29 0.92
CA ARG A 151 13.92 -19.64 1.30
C ARG A 151 13.07 -20.34 0.25
N MET A 152 12.34 -19.58 -0.57
CA MET A 152 11.41 -20.13 -1.53
C MET A 152 11.12 -19.17 -2.69
N GLU A 153 10.59 -19.74 -3.78
CA GLU A 153 10.01 -18.98 -4.87
C GLU A 153 8.81 -18.18 -4.39
N LEU A 154 8.63 -16.97 -4.92
CA LEU A 154 7.51 -16.10 -4.58
C LEU A 154 7.15 -15.14 -5.71
N LEU A 155 5.95 -14.57 -5.62
CA LEU A 155 5.52 -13.42 -6.42
C LEU A 155 5.43 -12.20 -5.50
N CYS A 156 5.82 -11.03 -6.00
CA CYS A 156 5.65 -9.76 -5.30
C CYS A 156 5.09 -8.69 -6.23
N ALA A 157 3.92 -8.20 -5.86
CA ALA A 157 3.19 -7.11 -6.49
C ALA A 157 3.44 -5.80 -5.73
N GLN A 158 4.33 -4.96 -6.25
CA GLN A 158 4.63 -3.64 -5.69
C GLN A 158 3.72 -2.57 -6.30
N SER A 159 3.20 -1.66 -5.47
CA SER A 159 2.48 -0.48 -5.94
C SER A 159 3.14 0.81 -5.46
N PHE A 160 3.33 1.75 -6.39
CA PHE A 160 3.86 3.08 -6.10
C PHE A 160 2.77 4.14 -5.90
N ALA A 161 1.50 3.72 -5.87
CA ALA A 161 0.37 4.64 -5.78
C ALA A 161 0.32 5.41 -4.46
N LYS A 162 0.78 4.81 -3.34
CA LYS A 162 0.67 5.41 -2.01
C LYS A 162 2.00 5.99 -1.56
N ASN A 163 3.07 5.20 -1.55
CA ASN A 163 4.41 5.61 -1.11
C ASN A 163 5.04 6.70 -1.98
N PHE A 164 4.64 6.85 -3.24
CA PHE A 164 4.98 8.02 -4.05
C PHE A 164 3.82 8.99 -4.25
N GLY A 165 2.62 8.71 -3.75
CA GLY A 165 1.43 9.52 -4.05
C GLY A 165 1.02 9.52 -5.53
N LEU A 166 1.55 8.61 -6.35
CA LEU A 166 1.27 8.50 -7.79
C LEU A 166 0.00 7.66 -8.05
N TYR A 167 -1.10 8.03 -7.39
CA TYR A 167 -2.34 7.23 -7.34
C TYR A 167 -2.86 6.83 -8.73
N ASN A 168 -2.86 7.80 -9.64
CA ASN A 168 -3.45 7.69 -10.98
C ASN A 168 -2.42 7.49 -12.11
N GLU A 169 -1.12 7.57 -11.84
CA GLU A 169 -0.07 7.24 -12.84
C GLU A 169 0.05 5.74 -13.09
N ARG A 170 -0.60 4.93 -12.25
CA ARG A 170 -0.65 3.47 -12.39
C ARG A 170 0.74 2.84 -12.41
N CYS A 171 1.66 3.39 -11.61
CA CYS A 171 3.01 2.86 -11.48
C CYS A 171 3.06 1.68 -10.48
N GLY A 172 3.62 0.54 -10.90
CA GLY A 172 3.74 -0.68 -10.10
C GLY A 172 4.72 -1.68 -10.73
N ASN A 173 5.18 -2.66 -9.97
CA ASN A 173 6.13 -3.67 -10.44
C ASN A 173 5.64 -5.06 -10.01
N LEU A 174 5.54 -6.00 -10.95
CA LEU A 174 5.33 -7.41 -10.63
C LEU A 174 6.67 -8.12 -10.77
N SER A 175 7.11 -8.77 -9.70
CA SER A 175 8.35 -9.55 -9.70
C SER A 175 8.11 -10.97 -9.23
N VAL A 176 8.90 -11.89 -9.77
CA VAL A 176 8.92 -13.31 -9.40
C VAL A 176 10.34 -13.68 -9.02
N VAL A 177 10.50 -14.27 -7.84
CA VAL A 177 11.74 -14.92 -7.41
C VAL A 177 11.60 -16.38 -7.78
N ALA A 178 12.47 -16.85 -8.67
CA ALA A 178 12.50 -18.23 -9.14
C ALA A 178 13.66 -19.00 -8.50
N SER A 179 13.57 -20.33 -8.56
CA SER A 179 14.57 -21.27 -8.07
C SER A 179 15.86 -21.22 -8.89
N THR A 180 15.77 -20.92 -10.19
CA THR A 180 16.92 -20.86 -11.10
C THR A 180 16.80 -19.70 -12.10
N PRO A 181 17.92 -19.20 -12.64
CA PRO A 181 17.92 -18.21 -13.72
C PRO A 181 17.15 -18.65 -14.97
N GLN A 182 17.20 -19.94 -15.29
CA GLN A 182 16.49 -20.52 -16.44
C GLN A 182 14.98 -20.40 -16.25
N VAL A 183 14.47 -20.78 -15.07
CA VAL A 183 13.05 -20.63 -14.73
C VAL A 183 12.64 -19.16 -14.73
N ALA A 184 13.48 -18.26 -14.17
CA ALA A 184 13.23 -16.82 -14.22
C ALA A 184 13.09 -16.30 -15.67
N GLY A 185 13.96 -16.77 -16.58
CA GLY A 185 13.88 -16.45 -18.01
C GLY A 185 12.58 -16.92 -18.66
N SER A 186 12.16 -18.16 -18.39
CA SER A 186 10.89 -18.70 -18.88
C SER A 186 9.68 -17.92 -18.36
N VAL A 187 9.66 -17.61 -17.05
CA VAL A 187 8.59 -16.82 -16.42
C VAL A 187 8.53 -15.41 -17.03
N ARG A 188 9.68 -14.75 -17.20
CA ARG A 188 9.76 -13.43 -17.83
C ARG A 188 9.15 -13.45 -19.24
N SER A 189 9.46 -14.45 -20.05
CA SER A 189 8.91 -14.59 -21.41
C SER A 189 7.37 -14.71 -21.40
N GLN A 190 6.81 -15.51 -20.50
CA GLN A 190 5.35 -15.66 -20.39
C GLN A 190 4.68 -14.40 -19.86
N MET A 191 5.27 -13.73 -18.86
CA MET A 191 4.76 -12.46 -18.34
C MET A 191 4.74 -11.37 -19.42
N ALA A 192 5.78 -11.28 -20.27
CA ALA A 192 5.81 -10.34 -21.38
C ALA A 192 4.71 -10.61 -22.42
N LYS A 193 4.42 -11.88 -22.74
CA LYS A 193 3.30 -12.26 -23.62
C LYS A 193 1.96 -11.82 -23.04
N LEU A 194 1.73 -12.06 -21.74
CA LEU A 194 0.50 -11.66 -21.05
C LEU A 194 0.35 -10.13 -21.01
N GLN A 195 1.42 -9.40 -20.70
CA GLN A 195 1.43 -7.94 -20.74
C GLN A 195 1.07 -7.42 -22.14
N ARG A 196 1.74 -7.94 -23.18
CA ARG A 196 1.49 -7.53 -24.56
C ARG A 196 0.03 -7.77 -24.96
N ALA A 197 -0.53 -8.91 -24.57
CA ALA A 197 -1.93 -9.23 -24.86
C ALA A 197 -2.93 -8.37 -24.07
N ALA A 198 -2.61 -7.97 -22.84
CA ALA A 198 -3.53 -7.24 -21.97
C ALA A 198 -3.47 -5.72 -22.17
N ILE A 199 -2.28 -5.15 -22.32
CA ILE A 199 -2.07 -3.70 -22.34
C ILE A 199 -1.08 -3.22 -23.40
N SER A 200 -0.52 -4.13 -24.23
CA SER A 200 0.63 -3.85 -25.10
C SER A 200 1.87 -3.46 -24.29
N ASN A 201 1.99 -2.19 -23.88
CA ASN A 201 3.09 -1.66 -23.09
C ASN A 201 2.57 -0.80 -21.91
N PRO A 202 3.36 -0.66 -20.84
CA PRO A 202 2.94 0.03 -19.64
C PRO A 202 3.13 1.56 -19.73
N PRO A 203 2.42 2.35 -18.88
CA PRO A 203 2.59 3.81 -18.83
C PRO A 203 4.02 4.24 -18.44
N ALA A 204 4.60 5.17 -19.21
CA ALA A 204 6.00 5.57 -19.05
C ALA A 204 6.24 6.64 -17.98
N PHE A 205 5.39 7.66 -17.89
CA PHE A 205 5.68 8.88 -17.11
C PHE A 205 5.88 8.58 -15.61
N GLY A 206 4.93 7.92 -14.97
CA GLY A 206 5.07 7.50 -13.57
C GLY A 206 6.28 6.60 -13.32
N ALA A 207 6.64 5.73 -14.26
CA ALA A 207 7.83 4.89 -14.15
C ALA A 207 9.13 5.71 -14.22
N ARG A 208 9.19 6.73 -15.09
CA ARG A 208 10.31 7.67 -15.17
C ARG A 208 10.45 8.47 -13.87
N VAL A 209 9.34 9.01 -13.32
CA VAL A 209 9.35 9.73 -12.04
C VAL A 209 9.89 8.87 -10.89
N VAL A 210 9.36 7.64 -10.74
CA VAL A 210 9.86 6.73 -9.69
C VAL A 210 11.31 6.33 -9.95
N SER A 211 11.68 6.05 -11.20
CA SER A 211 13.06 5.73 -11.58
C SER A 211 14.02 6.85 -11.22
N THR A 212 13.67 8.11 -11.49
CA THR A 212 14.49 9.28 -11.15
C THR A 212 14.75 9.35 -9.65
N VAL A 213 13.73 9.14 -8.82
CA VAL A 213 13.89 9.17 -7.36
C VAL A 213 14.68 7.98 -6.83
N LEU A 214 14.39 6.75 -7.29
CA LEU A 214 15.03 5.54 -6.76
C LEU A 214 16.50 5.40 -7.15
N ASN A 215 16.93 6.05 -8.22
CA ASN A 215 18.30 5.96 -8.74
C ASN A 215 19.16 7.19 -8.42
N ASP A 216 18.63 8.18 -7.70
CA ASP A 216 19.40 9.33 -7.19
C ASP A 216 19.43 9.29 -5.66
N ALA A 217 20.62 9.33 -5.06
CA ALA A 217 20.79 9.17 -3.61
C ALA A 217 20.15 10.32 -2.81
N GLN A 218 20.18 11.54 -3.33
CA GLN A 218 19.62 12.71 -2.66
C GLN A 218 18.09 12.69 -2.73
N LEU A 219 17.53 12.41 -3.91
CA LEU A 219 16.08 12.26 -4.08
C LEU A 219 15.56 11.06 -3.30
N TYR A 220 16.27 9.93 -3.30
CA TYR A 220 15.88 8.77 -2.49
C TYR A 220 15.80 9.12 -1.01
N LYS A 221 16.80 9.84 -0.48
CA LYS A 221 16.79 10.29 0.91
C LYS A 221 15.58 11.20 1.18
N GLU A 222 15.37 12.22 0.35
CA GLU A 222 14.24 13.14 0.50
C GLU A 222 12.88 12.40 0.46
N TRP A 223 12.76 11.41 -0.41
CA TRP A 223 11.59 10.54 -0.47
C TRP A 223 11.37 9.76 0.82
N THR A 224 12.42 9.14 1.38
CA THR A 224 12.29 8.44 2.66
C THR A 224 11.95 9.38 3.82
N ASP A 225 12.41 10.63 3.78
CA ASP A 225 12.04 11.64 4.78
C ASP A 225 10.56 12.06 4.63
N ASN A 226 10.06 12.22 3.39
CA ASN A 226 8.64 12.45 3.13
C ASN A 226 7.75 11.28 3.60
N LEU A 227 8.21 10.02 3.45
CA LEU A 227 7.49 8.84 3.98
C LEU A 227 7.38 8.88 5.51
N LYS A 228 8.46 9.25 6.20
CA LYS A 228 8.48 9.41 7.66
C LYS A 228 7.52 10.50 8.11
N GLU A 229 7.46 11.63 7.43
CA GLU A 229 6.48 12.69 7.71
C GLU A 229 5.03 12.18 7.58
N MET A 230 4.71 11.49 6.47
CA MET A 230 3.37 10.95 6.25
C MET A 230 2.97 9.92 7.30
N SER A 231 3.88 8.97 7.60
CA SER A 231 3.63 7.95 8.60
C SER A 231 3.51 8.54 10.01
N GLY A 232 4.36 9.51 10.35
CA GLY A 232 4.29 10.24 11.63
C GLY A 232 2.97 10.97 11.82
N ARG A 233 2.45 11.64 10.78
CA ARG A 233 1.13 12.28 10.86
C ARG A 233 0.00 11.26 11.04
N ILE A 234 0.06 10.11 10.36
CA ILE A 234 -0.93 9.04 10.52
C ILE A 234 -0.92 8.52 11.96
N GLN A 235 0.27 8.35 12.56
CA GLN A 235 0.39 7.95 13.97
C GLN A 235 -0.17 9.02 14.90
N LEU A 236 0.12 10.30 14.65
CA LEU A 236 -0.48 11.41 15.39
C LEU A 236 -2.02 11.37 15.36
N MET A 237 -2.63 11.15 14.19
CA MET A 237 -4.09 11.04 14.08
C MET A 237 -4.65 9.82 14.83
N ARG A 238 -3.89 8.72 14.96
CA ARG A 238 -4.29 7.57 15.79
C ARG A 238 -4.32 7.93 17.26
N THR A 239 -3.24 8.54 17.75
CA THR A 239 -3.13 8.99 19.15
C THR A 239 -4.23 9.99 19.48
N MET A 240 -4.40 11.03 18.68
CA MET A 240 -5.41 12.05 18.92
C MET A 240 -6.84 11.49 18.92
N LEU A 241 -7.15 10.53 18.02
CA LEU A 241 -8.47 9.91 17.98
C LEU A 241 -8.71 9.06 19.22
N PHE A 242 -7.72 8.27 19.61
CA PHE A 242 -7.79 7.45 20.83
C PHE A 242 -7.99 8.31 22.08
N ASP A 243 -7.19 9.36 22.25
CA ASP A 243 -7.29 10.28 23.39
C ASP A 243 -8.64 10.97 23.44
N ALA A 244 -9.18 11.40 22.29
CA ALA A 244 -10.50 12.01 22.20
C ALA A 244 -11.62 11.04 22.64
N LEU A 245 -11.56 9.77 22.23
CA LEU A 245 -12.55 8.75 22.62
C LEU A 245 -12.44 8.37 24.10
N GLN A 246 -11.21 8.29 24.63
CA GLN A 246 -11.00 8.10 26.07
C GLN A 246 -11.59 9.26 26.87
N LYS A 247 -11.34 10.50 26.47
CA LYS A 247 -11.86 11.69 27.12
C LYS A 247 -13.39 11.77 27.10
N LEU A 248 -14.02 11.26 26.04
CA LEU A 248 -15.48 11.15 25.93
C LEU A 248 -16.06 9.97 26.73
N GLY A 249 -15.22 9.07 27.25
CA GLY A 249 -15.65 7.84 27.90
C GLY A 249 -16.46 6.93 26.98
N THR A 250 -16.10 6.89 25.69
CA THR A 250 -16.85 6.13 24.67
C THR A 250 -16.87 4.63 25.02
N PRO A 251 -18.04 3.95 24.99
CA PRO A 251 -18.14 2.55 25.40
C PRO A 251 -17.22 1.62 24.61
N GLY A 252 -16.69 0.60 25.29
CA GLY A 252 -15.76 -0.38 24.71
C GLY A 252 -14.29 0.01 24.82
N SER A 253 -13.41 -0.85 24.28
CA SER A 253 -11.98 -0.55 24.15
C SER A 253 -11.67 -0.01 22.77
N TRP A 254 -10.82 1.01 22.71
CA TRP A 254 -10.36 1.63 21.48
C TRP A 254 -8.86 1.47 21.24
N GLN A 255 -8.19 0.61 22.02
CA GLN A 255 -6.75 0.38 21.96
C GLN A 255 -6.28 -0.11 20.58
N HIS A 256 -7.15 -0.81 19.84
CA HIS A 256 -6.86 -1.26 18.48
C HIS A 256 -6.57 -0.12 17.50
N ILE A 257 -7.01 1.11 17.78
CA ILE A 257 -6.66 2.28 16.96
C ILE A 257 -5.15 2.54 16.99
N LEU A 258 -4.50 2.31 18.14
CA LEU A 258 -3.05 2.46 18.31
C LEU A 258 -2.28 1.22 17.82
N ASP A 259 -2.81 0.03 18.08
CA ASP A 259 -2.12 -1.23 17.77
C ASP A 259 -2.10 -1.54 16.25
N GLN A 260 -3.09 -1.04 15.51
CA GLN A 260 -3.19 -1.25 14.07
C GLN A 260 -2.18 -0.39 13.29
N ILE A 261 -1.68 -0.96 12.20
CA ILE A 261 -0.57 -0.41 11.41
C ILE A 261 -1.08 0.15 10.07
N GLY A 262 -0.41 1.20 9.58
CA GLY A 262 -0.61 1.73 8.23
C GLY A 262 -1.74 2.76 8.14
N MET A 263 -2.27 2.95 6.93
CA MET A 263 -3.18 4.06 6.62
C MET A 263 -4.60 3.89 7.17
N PHE A 264 -5.03 2.67 7.50
CA PHE A 264 -6.41 2.39 7.87
C PHE A 264 -6.56 1.91 9.31
N SER A 265 -7.70 2.25 9.90
CA SER A 265 -8.17 1.66 11.14
C SER A 265 -9.50 0.95 10.90
N PHE A 266 -9.66 -0.25 11.46
CA PHE A 266 -10.96 -0.91 11.56
C PHE A 266 -11.57 -0.53 12.90
N THR A 267 -12.58 0.34 12.88
CA THR A 267 -13.17 0.89 14.10
C THR A 267 -13.95 -0.14 14.90
N GLY A 268 -14.48 -1.17 14.23
CA GLY A 268 -15.41 -2.14 14.83
C GLY A 268 -16.89 -1.73 14.71
N LEU A 269 -17.17 -0.59 14.05
CA LEU A 269 -18.56 -0.19 13.82
C LEU A 269 -19.32 -1.21 12.96
N THR A 270 -20.58 -1.44 13.31
CA THR A 270 -21.51 -2.22 12.49
C THR A 270 -21.86 -1.49 11.18
N PRO A 271 -22.43 -2.17 10.18
CA PRO A 271 -22.94 -1.51 8.98
C PRO A 271 -24.00 -0.44 9.27
N GLY A 272 -24.88 -0.68 10.26
CA GLY A 272 -25.89 0.29 10.70
C GLY A 272 -25.24 1.56 11.25
N GLN A 273 -24.30 1.40 12.17
CA GLN A 273 -23.50 2.48 12.74
C GLN A 273 -22.73 3.26 11.65
N SER A 274 -22.09 2.55 10.71
CA SER A 274 -21.34 3.16 9.60
C SER A 274 -22.25 3.97 8.66
N ARG A 275 -23.49 3.52 8.42
CA ARG A 275 -24.49 4.30 7.67
C ARG A 275 -24.90 5.56 8.42
N THR A 276 -25.13 5.47 9.73
CA THR A 276 -25.49 6.65 10.54
C THR A 276 -24.37 7.69 10.56
N MET A 277 -23.10 7.27 10.62
CA MET A 277 -21.95 8.18 10.48
C MET A 277 -22.05 9.01 9.19
N LYS A 278 -22.43 8.39 8.07
CA LYS A 278 -22.59 9.05 6.78
C LYS A 278 -23.84 9.93 6.71
N GLU A 279 -24.99 9.40 7.09
CA GLU A 279 -26.30 10.03 6.88
C GLU A 279 -26.54 11.20 7.84
N LYS A 280 -26.17 11.03 9.11
CA LYS A 280 -26.40 12.03 10.16
C LYS A 280 -25.23 12.99 10.34
N PHE A 281 -24.01 12.47 10.32
CA PHE A 281 -22.81 13.25 10.64
C PHE A 281 -21.98 13.61 9.41
N HIS A 282 -22.39 13.21 8.20
CA HIS A 282 -21.65 13.47 6.97
C HIS A 282 -20.18 13.00 7.03
N VAL A 283 -19.94 11.90 7.76
CA VAL A 283 -18.65 11.20 7.84
C VAL A 283 -18.69 10.01 6.90
N TYR A 284 -18.00 10.12 5.77
CA TYR A 284 -18.00 9.12 4.72
C TYR A 284 -16.91 8.08 4.98
N MET A 285 -17.34 6.86 5.31
CA MET A 285 -16.50 5.69 5.59
C MET A 285 -17.05 4.44 4.87
N THR A 286 -16.31 3.32 4.91
CA THR A 286 -16.85 2.05 4.38
C THR A 286 -17.77 1.38 5.39
N GLU A 287 -18.75 0.61 4.90
CA GLU A 287 -19.78 -0.02 5.74
C GLU A 287 -19.24 -1.10 6.70
N ASN A 288 -18.02 -1.58 6.47
CA ASN A 288 -17.36 -2.55 7.33
C ASN A 288 -16.53 -1.91 8.46
N GLY A 289 -16.77 -0.63 8.79
CA GLY A 289 -16.07 0.06 9.86
C GLY A 289 -14.63 0.50 9.53
N ARG A 290 -14.13 0.27 8.30
CA ARG A 290 -12.78 0.74 7.92
C ARG A 290 -12.78 2.25 7.66
N ILE A 291 -11.87 2.95 8.33
CA ILE A 291 -11.58 4.37 8.12
C ILE A 291 -10.13 4.55 7.66
N SER A 292 -9.89 5.59 6.88
CA SER A 292 -8.59 6.11 6.51
C SER A 292 -8.16 7.15 7.53
N MET A 293 -7.13 6.84 8.32
CA MET A 293 -6.55 7.77 9.30
C MET A 293 -6.03 9.04 8.61
N ALA A 294 -5.67 8.93 7.33
CA ALA A 294 -5.23 10.07 6.56
C ALA A 294 -6.32 11.12 6.30
N GLY A 295 -7.61 10.77 6.41
CA GLY A 295 -8.72 11.72 6.26
C GLY A 295 -9.00 12.54 7.52
N LEU A 296 -8.40 12.17 8.65
CA LEU A 296 -8.47 12.94 9.88
C LEU A 296 -7.40 14.04 9.90
N THR A 297 -7.75 15.14 10.55
CA THR A 297 -6.90 16.31 10.75
C THR A 297 -7.08 16.85 12.16
N THR A 298 -6.14 17.69 12.62
CA THR A 298 -6.25 18.40 13.90
C THR A 298 -7.55 19.21 14.02
N LYS A 299 -8.15 19.59 12.89
CA LYS A 299 -9.36 20.43 12.81
C LYS A 299 -10.67 19.64 12.82
N ASN A 300 -10.65 18.35 12.47
CA ASN A 300 -11.87 17.56 12.29
C ASN A 300 -11.98 16.36 13.25
N ILE A 301 -10.89 16.01 13.94
CA ILE A 301 -10.81 14.82 14.77
C ILE A 301 -11.78 14.84 15.95
N ASP A 302 -11.99 15.99 16.57
CA ASP A 302 -12.95 16.15 17.67
C ASP A 302 -14.39 15.93 17.20
N TYR A 303 -14.75 16.44 16.02
CA TYR A 303 -16.07 16.22 15.44
C TYR A 303 -16.28 14.75 15.08
N PHE A 304 -15.26 14.11 14.50
CA PHE A 304 -15.29 12.68 14.20
C PHE A 304 -15.48 11.86 15.49
N ALA A 305 -14.68 12.12 16.53
CA ALA A 305 -14.75 11.39 17.80
C ALA A 305 -16.13 11.54 18.48
N LYS A 306 -16.69 12.75 18.53
CA LYS A 306 -18.03 13.00 19.06
C LYS A 306 -19.12 12.29 18.25
N SER A 307 -18.98 12.26 16.92
CA SER A 307 -19.91 11.54 16.04
C SER A 307 -19.84 10.03 16.28
N LEU A 308 -18.62 9.49 16.42
CA LEU A 308 -18.38 8.09 16.72
C LEU A 308 -18.97 7.70 18.08
N ASP A 309 -18.72 8.49 19.13
CA ASP A 309 -19.27 8.28 20.48
C ASP A 309 -20.80 8.24 20.45
N TRP A 310 -21.42 9.22 19.78
CA TRP A 310 -22.87 9.26 19.65
C TRP A 310 -23.41 7.99 18.98
N VAL A 311 -22.81 7.57 17.86
CA VAL A 311 -23.26 6.39 17.12
C VAL A 311 -23.12 5.13 17.96
N VAL A 312 -22.01 4.95 18.68
CA VAL A 312 -21.79 3.78 19.54
C VAL A 312 -22.82 3.69 20.66
N ARG A 313 -23.27 4.83 21.20
CA ARG A 313 -24.27 4.86 22.29
C ARG A 313 -25.71 4.72 21.82
N ASN A 314 -26.02 5.19 20.61
CA ASN A 314 -27.41 5.41 20.17
C ASN A 314 -27.86 4.49 19.03
N VAL A 315 -26.95 3.73 18.42
CA VAL A 315 -27.26 2.83 17.30
C VAL A 315 -26.86 1.41 17.68
N GLN A 316 -27.88 0.57 17.85
CA GLN A 316 -27.75 -0.87 18.12
C GLN A 316 -27.34 -1.64 16.87
#